data_AF-A0A6L8DXA7-F1
#
_entry.id   AF-A0A6L8DXA7-F1
#
_cell.length_a   1.000
_cell.length_b   1.000
_cell.length_c   1.000
_cell.angle_alpha   90.00
_cell.angle_beta   90.00
_cell.angle_gamma   90.00
#
_symmetry.space_group_name_H-M   'P 1'
#
loop_
_entity.id
_entity.type
_entity.pdbx_description
1 polymer ?
#
loop_
_entity_poly.entity_id
_entity_poly.type
_entity_poly.pdbx_seq_one_letter_code
_entity_poly.pdbx_strand_id
1 'polypeptide(L)'
;MPESENFDWVTARFKCSVAAAFLRLREAAQHDTNVRNELSESSRFEFTRDNDTEFSITRCGPNEACVTLSRKQPPPRIKITGYGIQEDMEIRTVLNASGECELVLTNDRTRIPQWRILNKALDALFFDNKTDQPR
;
A
#
# COMPACT_ATOMS: atom_id res chain seq x y z
N MET A 1 -22.55 -10.35 8.40
CA MET A 1 -22.69 -11.36 7.32
C MET A 1 -23.87 -10.89 6.51
N PRO A 2 -23.80 -10.91 5.16
CA PRO A 2 -24.93 -10.44 4.39
C PRO A 2 -26.07 -11.38 4.71
N GLU A 3 -27.23 -10.84 5.06
CA GLU A 3 -28.39 -11.58 5.58
C GLU A 3 -29.12 -12.36 4.46
N SER A 4 -28.40 -12.81 3.42
CA SER A 4 -28.95 -13.69 2.40
C SER A 4 -28.55 -15.13 2.72
N GLU A 5 -29.55 -16.01 2.76
CA GLU A 5 -29.36 -17.45 3.03
C GLU A 5 -28.44 -18.16 2.01
N ASN A 6 -28.11 -17.49 0.90
CA ASN A 6 -27.31 -18.03 -0.20
C ASN A 6 -25.97 -17.30 -0.43
N PHE A 7 -25.46 -16.55 0.56
CA PHE A 7 -24.15 -15.90 0.40
C PHE A 7 -23.00 -16.93 0.33
N ASP A 8 -22.33 -16.99 -0.83
CA ASP A 8 -21.14 -17.81 -1.05
C ASP A 8 -19.89 -17.18 -0.37
N TRP A 9 -19.84 -17.34 0.95
CA TRP A 9 -18.76 -16.82 1.78
C TRP A 9 -17.41 -17.46 1.48
N VAL A 10 -17.38 -18.70 0.97
CA VAL A 10 -16.15 -19.42 0.64
C VAL A 10 -15.49 -18.77 -0.58
N THR A 11 -16.24 -18.55 -1.67
CA THR A 11 -15.73 -17.83 -2.84
C THR A 11 -15.33 -16.40 -2.49
N ALA A 12 -16.14 -15.69 -1.68
CA ALA A 12 -15.80 -14.35 -1.22
C ALA A 12 -14.49 -14.35 -0.42
N ARG A 13 -14.27 -15.34 0.46
CA ARG A 13 -13.08 -15.43 1.30
C ARG A 13 -11.84 -15.79 0.50
N PHE A 14 -11.99 -16.68 -0.47
CA PHE A 14 -10.95 -17.08 -1.40
C PHE A 14 -10.49 -15.89 -2.26
N LYS A 15 -11.45 -15.13 -2.79
CA LYS A 15 -11.18 -13.88 -3.53
C LYS A 15 -10.57 -12.80 -2.63
N CYS A 16 -10.92 -12.77 -1.35
CA CYS A 16 -10.38 -11.84 -0.36
C CYS A 16 -8.97 -12.23 0.14
N SER A 17 -8.02 -12.32 -0.80
CA SER A 17 -6.64 -12.69 -0.51
C SER A 17 -5.72 -11.48 -0.36
N VAL A 18 -4.71 -11.64 0.49
CA VAL A 18 -3.61 -10.68 0.62
C VAL A 18 -2.87 -10.50 -0.71
N ALA A 19 -2.78 -11.56 -1.53
CA ALA A 19 -2.16 -11.49 -2.85
C ALA A 19 -2.93 -10.53 -3.79
N ALA A 20 -4.26 -10.64 -3.85
CA ALA A 20 -5.09 -9.74 -4.65
C ALA A 20 -5.02 -8.29 -4.14
N ALA A 21 -5.04 -8.09 -2.82
CA ALA A 21 -4.86 -6.78 -2.22
C ALA A 21 -3.50 -6.14 -2.55
N PHE A 22 -2.43 -6.94 -2.50
CA PHE A 22 -1.07 -6.50 -2.82
C PHE A 22 -0.95 -6.04 -4.29
N LEU A 23 -1.57 -6.77 -5.22
CA LEU A 23 -1.59 -6.37 -6.63
C LEU A 23 -2.29 -5.02 -6.84
N ARG A 24 -3.44 -4.79 -6.19
CA ARG A 24 -4.15 -3.50 -6.29
C ARG A 24 -3.34 -2.35 -5.69
N LEU A 25 -2.69 -2.58 -4.56
CA LEU A 25 -1.79 -1.59 -3.95
C LEU A 25 -0.60 -1.28 -4.86
N ARG A 26 -0.05 -2.29 -5.53
CA ARG A 26 1.05 -2.14 -6.46
C ARG A 26 0.68 -1.27 -7.67
N GLU A 27 -0.46 -1.55 -8.29
CA GLU A 27 -0.97 -0.77 -9.43
C GLU A 27 -1.25 0.68 -9.04
N ALA A 28 -1.88 0.90 -7.89
CA ALA A 28 -2.14 2.25 -7.38
C ALA A 28 -0.85 2.99 -6.99
N ALA A 29 0.12 2.32 -6.37
CA ALA A 29 1.41 2.94 -6.06
C ALA A 29 2.19 3.35 -7.31
N GLN A 30 2.14 2.54 -8.36
CA GLN A 30 2.72 2.88 -9.66
C GLN A 30 2.02 4.12 -10.27
N HIS A 31 0.69 4.16 -10.21
CA HIS A 31 -0.08 5.32 -10.64
C HIS A 31 0.29 6.59 -9.87
N ASP A 32 0.29 6.52 -8.53
CA ASP A 32 0.64 7.66 -7.66
C ASP A 32 2.08 8.14 -7.92
N THR A 33 3.01 7.23 -8.19
CA THR A 33 4.40 7.57 -8.55
C THR A 33 4.48 8.31 -9.88
N ASN A 34 3.73 7.87 -10.89
CA ASN A 34 3.66 8.54 -12.19
C ASN A 34 3.06 9.95 -12.05
N VAL A 35 1.94 10.08 -11.33
CA VAL A 35 1.32 11.39 -11.06
C VAL A 35 2.27 12.31 -10.31
N ARG A 36 2.99 11.81 -9.29
CA ARG A 36 3.97 12.62 -8.55
C ARG A 36 5.10 13.11 -9.47
N ASN A 37 5.59 12.27 -10.38
CA ASN A 37 6.61 12.65 -11.36
C ASN A 37 6.11 13.71 -12.34
N GLU A 38 4.85 13.65 -12.78
CA GLU A 38 4.26 14.67 -13.65
C GLU A 38 4.11 16.02 -12.95
N LEU A 39 3.88 16.01 -11.64
CA LEU A 39 3.75 17.21 -10.81
C LEU A 39 5.08 17.74 -10.27
N SER A 40 6.18 17.00 -10.42
CA SER A 40 7.48 17.31 -9.84
C SER A 40 8.46 17.82 -10.89
N GLU A 41 8.99 19.02 -10.71
CA GLU A 41 10.07 19.53 -11.56
C GLU A 41 11.46 19.17 -11.03
N SER A 42 11.58 18.90 -9.71
CA SER A 42 12.85 18.83 -8.99
C SER A 42 13.26 17.42 -8.57
N SER A 43 12.29 16.57 -8.29
CA SER A 43 12.50 15.23 -7.71
C SER A 43 11.95 14.17 -8.65
N ARG A 44 12.76 13.15 -8.94
CA ARG A 44 12.34 11.98 -9.72
C ARG A 44 12.11 10.81 -8.78
N PHE A 45 11.02 10.09 -9.01
CA PHE A 45 10.67 8.88 -8.29
C PHE A 45 10.65 7.69 -9.25
N GLU A 46 11.18 6.56 -8.82
CA GLU A 46 11.22 5.32 -9.57
C GLU A 46 10.37 4.27 -8.87
N PHE A 47 9.45 3.67 -9.62
CA PHE A 47 8.69 2.50 -9.19
C PHE A 47 9.40 1.24 -9.70
N THR A 48 9.78 0.35 -8.79
CA THR A 48 10.48 -0.89 -9.11
C THR A 48 9.67 -2.08 -8.63
N ARG A 49 9.38 -3.02 -9.55
CA ARG A 49 8.85 -4.34 -9.20
C ARG A 49 10.02 -5.30 -8.99
N ASP A 50 10.42 -5.46 -7.74
CA ASP A 50 11.54 -6.35 -7.36
C ASP A 50 11.22 -7.81 -7.66
N ASN A 51 10.00 -8.26 -7.33
CA ASN A 51 9.51 -9.60 -7.66
C ASN A 51 7.96 -9.67 -7.58
N ASP A 52 7.39 -10.88 -7.52
CA ASP A 52 5.94 -11.08 -7.40
C ASP A 52 5.37 -10.76 -6.01
N THR A 53 6.25 -10.68 -5.02
CA THR A 53 5.92 -10.47 -3.61
C THR A 53 6.46 -9.16 -3.07
N GLU A 54 7.16 -8.36 -3.86
CA GLU A 54 7.83 -7.15 -3.40
C GLU A 54 7.89 -6.11 -4.51
N PHE A 55 7.68 -4.86 -4.11
CA PHE A 55 7.95 -3.70 -4.95
C PHE A 55 8.40 -2.54 -4.06
N SER A 56 9.07 -1.58 -4.68
CA SER A 56 9.62 -0.41 -4.02
C SER A 56 9.36 0.86 -4.83
N ILE A 57 9.33 1.98 -4.11
CA ILE A 57 9.31 3.32 -4.68
C ILE A 57 10.50 4.05 -4.10
N THR A 58 11.35 4.57 -4.98
CA THR A 58 12.60 5.24 -4.61
C THR A 58 12.56 6.68 -5.10
N ARG A 59 12.89 7.63 -4.21
CA ARG A 59 13.22 9.00 -4.59
C ARG A 59 14.67 9.03 -5.05
N CYS A 60 14.92 9.35 -6.31
CA CYS A 60 16.26 9.42 -6.88
C CYS A 60 16.96 10.75 -6.52
N GLY A 61 18.29 10.71 -6.35
CA GLY A 61 19.12 11.91 -6.19
C GLY A 61 19.86 12.00 -4.85
N PRO A 62 20.35 13.18 -4.46
CA PRO A 62 21.21 13.35 -3.28
C PRO A 62 20.55 12.96 -1.95
N ASN A 63 19.23 13.09 -1.86
CA ASN A 63 18.42 12.70 -0.71
C ASN A 63 17.65 11.39 -1.01
N GLU A 64 18.38 10.39 -1.51
CA GLU A 64 17.82 9.10 -1.86
C GLU A 64 17.09 8.47 -0.67
N ALA A 65 15.88 8.03 -0.93
CA ALA A 65 14.99 7.45 0.06
C ALA A 65 14.11 6.42 -0.63
N CYS A 66 13.70 5.39 0.09
CA CYS A 66 12.93 4.29 -0.48
C CYS A 66 11.85 3.82 0.47
N VAL A 67 10.71 3.41 -0.08
CA VAL A 67 9.63 2.71 0.61
C VAL A 67 9.40 1.39 -0.10
N THR A 68 9.34 0.30 0.66
CA THR A 68 9.18 -1.06 0.16
C THR A 68 7.90 -1.67 0.71
N LEU A 69 7.13 -2.30 -0.17
CA LEU A 69 5.96 -3.07 0.17
C LEU A 69 6.23 -4.53 -0.17
N SER A 70 6.09 -5.42 0.82
CA SER A 70 6.38 -6.84 0.66
C SER A 70 5.27 -7.74 1.21
N ARG A 71 4.86 -8.76 0.46
CA ARG A 71 3.92 -9.79 0.87
C ARG A 71 4.65 -10.87 1.66
N LYS A 72 4.30 -11.05 2.93
CA LYS A 72 4.88 -12.07 3.82
C LYS A 72 3.90 -13.21 4.08
N GLN A 73 4.42 -14.42 4.26
CA GLN A 73 3.69 -15.64 4.65
C GLN A 73 4.63 -16.57 5.46
N PRO A 74 4.16 -17.33 6.47
CA PRO A 74 2.89 -17.23 7.22
C PRO A 74 3.03 -16.39 8.53
N PRO A 75 1.95 -15.74 9.01
CA PRO A 75 0.64 -15.61 8.37
C PRO A 75 0.67 -14.60 7.20
N PRO A 76 -0.27 -14.72 6.22
CA PRO A 76 -0.38 -13.79 5.09
C PRO A 76 -0.62 -12.35 5.54
N ARG A 77 0.26 -11.45 5.10
CA ARG A 77 0.19 -10.00 5.35
C ARG A 77 1.02 -9.22 4.33
N ILE A 78 0.79 -7.93 4.22
CA ILE A 78 1.65 -6.99 3.49
C ILE A 78 2.40 -6.19 4.55
N LYS A 79 3.72 -6.20 4.49
CA LYS A 79 4.58 -5.38 5.34
C LYS A 79 5.09 -4.20 4.52
N ILE A 80 4.94 -3.00 5.07
CA ILE A 80 5.44 -1.74 4.51
C ILE A 80 6.56 -1.22 5.40
N THR A 81 7.70 -0.91 4.79
CA THR A 81 8.89 -0.39 5.48
C THR A 81 9.57 0.66 4.64
N GLY A 82 10.37 1.52 5.27
CA GLY A 82 11.22 2.47 4.55
C GLY A 82 11.13 3.88 5.12
N TYR A 83 11.44 4.87 4.28
CA TYR A 83 11.52 6.26 4.66
C TYR A 83 10.19 6.80 5.20
N GLY A 84 10.25 7.49 6.35
CA GLY A 84 9.08 8.10 7.00
C GLY A 84 8.13 7.12 7.68
N ILE A 85 8.43 5.81 7.65
CA ILE A 85 7.63 4.77 8.29
C ILE A 85 8.21 4.50 9.68
N GLN A 86 7.56 5.03 10.72
CA GLN A 86 8.04 4.94 12.10
C GLN A 86 7.76 3.58 12.76
N GLU A 87 6.69 2.89 12.37
CA GLU A 87 6.34 1.55 12.85
C GLU A 87 6.13 0.60 11.69
N ASP A 88 6.46 -0.69 11.88
CA ASP A 88 6.19 -1.75 10.90
C ASP A 88 4.70 -1.80 10.56
N MET A 89 4.32 -1.18 9.45
CA MET A 89 2.94 -1.16 8.99
C MET A 89 2.63 -2.48 8.30
N GLU A 90 1.87 -3.31 9.01
CA GLU A 90 1.41 -4.59 8.49
C GLU A 90 -0.09 -4.56 8.18
N ILE A 91 -0.46 -5.03 6.99
CA ILE A 91 -1.84 -5.04 6.48
C ILE A 91 -2.30 -6.47 6.22
N ARG A 92 -3.55 -6.75 6.58
CA ARG A 92 -4.24 -8.01 6.31
C ARG A 92 -5.57 -7.74 5.61
N THR A 93 -6.16 -8.79 5.05
CA THR A 93 -7.48 -8.71 4.44
C THR A 93 -8.52 -9.37 5.34
N VAL A 94 -9.69 -8.75 5.44
CA VAL A 94 -10.86 -9.29 6.14
C VAL A 94 -12.09 -9.15 5.25
N LEU A 95 -13.03 -10.08 5.38
CA LEU A 95 -14.36 -9.92 4.80
C LEU A 95 -15.24 -9.13 5.76
N ASN A 96 -15.90 -8.10 5.25
CA ASN A 96 -16.86 -7.32 6.02
C ASN A 96 -18.24 -7.99 6.05
N ALA A 97 -19.18 -7.36 6.77
CA ALA A 97 -20.53 -7.88 6.91
C ALA A 97 -21.31 -7.91 5.60
N SER A 98 -20.89 -7.19 4.56
CA SER A 98 -21.49 -7.17 3.22
C SER A 98 -20.82 -8.16 2.25
N GLY A 99 -19.79 -8.88 2.70
CA GLY A 99 -19.01 -9.79 1.85
C GLY A 99 -17.92 -9.11 1.02
N GLU A 100 -17.61 -7.85 1.31
CA GLU A 100 -16.54 -7.11 0.63
C GLU A 100 -15.21 -7.32 1.34
N CYS A 101 -14.12 -7.27 0.57
CA CYS A 101 -12.78 -7.45 1.09
C CYS A 101 -12.17 -6.11 1.51
N GLU A 102 -11.99 -5.94 2.82
CA GLU A 102 -11.41 -4.75 3.42
C GLU A 102 -9.96 -4.98 3.85
N LEU A 103 -9.20 -3.90 3.89
CA LEU A 103 -7.84 -3.88 4.40
C LEU A 103 -7.87 -3.41 5.85
N VAL A 104 -7.13 -4.11 6.70
CA VAL A 104 -7.00 -3.79 8.12
C VAL A 104 -5.54 -3.77 8.51
N LEU A 105 -5.19 -2.85 9.40
CA LEU A 105 -3.88 -2.85 10.05
C LEU A 105 -3.81 -3.99 11.08
N THR A 106 -2.66 -4.68 11.16
CA THR A 106 -2.50 -5.84 12.04
C THR A 106 -2.48 -5.46 13.52
N ASN A 107 -1.91 -4.30 13.86
CA ASN A 107 -1.68 -3.85 15.22
C ASN A 107 -2.98 -3.48 15.96
N ASP A 108 -3.83 -2.65 15.34
CA ASP A 108 -5.04 -2.09 15.97
C ASP A 108 -6.35 -2.59 15.34
N ARG A 109 -6.26 -3.41 14.28
CA ARG A 109 -7.40 -3.92 13.48
C ARG A 109 -8.24 -2.80 12.86
N THR A 110 -7.68 -1.61 12.71
CA THR A 110 -8.34 -0.48 12.08
C THR A 110 -8.54 -0.76 10.60
N ARG A 111 -9.78 -0.62 10.13
CA ARG A 111 -10.14 -0.64 8.71
C ARG A 111 -9.56 0.58 8.03
N ILE A 112 -8.88 0.37 6.92
CA ILE A 112 -8.19 1.43 6.21
C ILE A 112 -8.45 1.30 4.70
N PRO A 113 -8.94 2.36 4.02
CA PRO A 113 -9.11 2.32 2.57
C PRO A 113 -7.74 2.32 1.88
N GLN A 114 -7.69 1.77 0.67
CA GLN A 114 -6.45 1.59 -0.10
C GLN A 114 -5.61 2.87 -0.22
N TRP A 115 -6.23 3.99 -0.57
CA TRP A 115 -5.52 5.26 -0.74
C TRP A 115 -4.89 5.77 0.57
N ARG A 116 -5.51 5.49 1.74
CA ARG A 116 -4.94 5.87 3.04
C ARG A 116 -3.70 5.04 3.38
N ILE A 117 -3.63 3.79 2.92
CA ILE A 117 -2.41 2.98 3.04
C ILE A 117 -1.29 3.62 2.26
N LEU A 118 -1.52 3.92 0.97
CA LEU A 118 -0.49 4.51 0.11
C LEU A 118 -0.09 5.92 0.56
N ASN A 119 -1.04 6.73 1.00
CA ASN A 119 -0.74 8.02 1.62
C ASN A 119 0.18 7.83 2.84
N LYS A 120 -0.18 6.97 3.80
CA LYS A 120 0.71 6.71 4.96
C LYS A 120 2.07 6.15 4.56
N ALA A 121 2.14 5.37 3.48
CA ALA A 121 3.37 4.77 3.00
C ALA A 121 4.28 5.77 2.26
N LEU A 122 3.72 6.67 1.46
CA LEU A 122 4.46 7.45 0.46
C LEU A 122 4.49 8.95 0.73
N ASP A 123 3.69 9.47 1.67
CA ASP A 123 3.58 10.92 1.93
C ASP A 123 4.93 11.55 2.26
N ALA A 124 5.65 10.98 3.24
CA ALA A 124 6.98 11.44 3.59
C ALA A 124 7.97 11.28 2.41
N LEU A 125 7.88 10.19 1.66
CA LEU A 125 8.77 9.99 0.51
C LEU A 125 8.55 11.08 -0.55
N PHE A 126 7.29 11.38 -0.88
CA PHE A 126 6.90 12.29 -1.94
C PHE A 126 7.03 13.77 -1.57
N PHE A 127 6.84 14.13 -0.29
CA PHE A 127 6.63 15.52 0.12
C PHE A 127 7.58 16.03 1.22
N ASP A 128 8.40 15.19 1.85
CA ASP A 128 9.31 15.61 2.94
C ASP A 128 10.57 16.35 2.44
N ASN A 129 10.53 16.84 1.19
CA ASN A 129 11.58 17.70 0.65
C ASN A 129 11.32 19.14 1.12
N LYS A 130 12.19 19.66 1.99
CA LYS A 130 12.22 21.07 2.43
C LYS A 130 12.37 22.10 1.29
N THR A 131 12.53 21.66 0.04
CA THR A 131 12.71 22.50 -1.15
C THR A 131 11.43 22.78 -1.94
N ASP A 132 10.31 22.12 -1.65
CA ASP A 132 9.04 22.30 -2.39
C ASP A 132 8.02 23.21 -1.64
N GLN A 133 8.46 24.04 -0.69
CA GLN A 133 7.57 25.10 -0.16
C GLN A 133 7.37 26.19 -1.22
N PRO A 134 6.13 26.51 -1.62
CA PRO A 134 5.88 27.67 -2.47
C PRO A 134 6.32 28.94 -1.71
N ARG A 135 7.15 29.77 -2.37
CA ARG A 135 7.42 31.14 -1.93
C ARG A 135 6.16 32.00 -2.02
#